data_AF-A0A6V7W431-F1
#
_entry.id   AF-A0A6V7W431-F1
#
_cell.length_a   1.000
_cell.length_b   1.000
_cell.length_c   1.000
_cell.angle_alpha   90.00
_cell.angle_beta   90.00
_cell.angle_gamma   90.00
#
_symmetry.space_group_name_H-M   'P 1'
#
loop_
_entity.id
_entity.type
_entity.pdbx_description
1 polymer ?
#
loop_
_entity_poly.entity_id
_entity_poly.type
_entity_poly.pdbx_seq_one_letter_code
_entity_poly.pdbx_strand_id
1 'polypeptide(L)'
;MQKCSRHLFTSLDTLEHFHEAFQRLTAMNGLKLKQPDRKERTQKLDLFGKELHKQMLECTDPPTTLLLTVILCFQLYYRIAIHASGKFVSPLIHFLSTGTSAIPPDLVNLLNEIQHLVVASIKHKGESSEKIKNDLMEKLVNLKTFFSYSDQEEKHEEKEKE
;
A
#
# COMPACT_ATOMS: atom_id res chain seq x y z
N MET A 1 4.42 -24.16 -26.77
CA MET A 1 3.57 -23.46 -25.78
C MET A 1 3.62 -24.02 -24.36
N GLN A 2 3.23 -25.27 -24.06
CA GLN A 2 3.16 -25.80 -22.67
C GLN A 2 4.47 -25.73 -21.86
N LYS A 3 5.64 -25.88 -22.49
CA LYS A 3 6.95 -25.75 -21.81
C LYS A 3 7.24 -24.29 -21.44
N CYS A 4 6.96 -23.34 -22.34
CA CYS A 4 7.13 -21.90 -22.10
C CYS A 4 6.15 -21.38 -21.05
N SER A 5 4.91 -21.89 -21.02
CA SER A 5 3.93 -21.49 -20.00
C SER A 5 4.33 -21.99 -18.61
N ARG A 6 4.85 -23.22 -18.47
CA ARG A 6 5.39 -23.70 -17.19
C ARG A 6 6.57 -22.85 -16.72
N HIS A 7 7.49 -22.52 -17.62
CA HIS A 7 8.66 -21.70 -17.30
C HIS A 7 8.28 -20.29 -16.80
N LEU A 8 7.18 -19.70 -17.28
CA LEU A 8 6.67 -18.43 -16.78
C LEU A 8 6.30 -18.49 -15.29
N PHE A 9 5.61 -19.55 -14.87
CA PHE A 9 5.15 -19.70 -13.49
C PHE A 9 6.23 -20.21 -12.52
N THR A 10 7.31 -20.80 -13.04
CA THR A 10 8.44 -21.26 -12.22
C THR A 10 9.58 -20.25 -12.11
N SER A 11 9.54 -19.13 -12.85
CA SER A 11 10.60 -18.11 -12.89
C SER A 11 10.09 -16.76 -12.38
N LEU A 12 9.35 -16.78 -11.27
CA LEU A 12 8.72 -15.60 -10.66
C LEU A 12 9.59 -14.92 -9.59
N ASP A 13 10.85 -15.36 -9.47
CA ASP A 13 11.75 -14.90 -8.41
C ASP A 13 12.11 -13.42 -8.56
N THR A 14 12.14 -12.92 -9.80
CA THR A 14 12.36 -11.50 -10.12
C THR A 14 11.44 -11.06 -11.26
N LEU A 15 11.16 -9.76 -11.30
CA LEU A 15 10.36 -9.16 -12.38
C LEU A 15 11.06 -9.29 -13.74
N GLU A 16 12.39 -9.23 -13.75
CA GLU A 16 13.23 -9.44 -14.92
C GLU A 16 13.10 -10.88 -15.45
N HIS A 17 13.17 -11.90 -14.57
CA HIS A 17 12.97 -13.29 -14.97
C HIS A 17 11.56 -13.55 -15.49
N PHE A 18 10.54 -12.94 -14.88
CA PHE A 18 9.17 -12.97 -15.39
C PHE A 18 9.09 -12.36 -16.80
N HIS A 19 9.68 -11.18 -17.01
CA HIS A 19 9.68 -10.50 -18.31
C HIS A 19 10.34 -11.34 -19.40
N GLU A 20 11.50 -11.94 -19.11
CA GLU A 20 12.18 -12.84 -20.05
C GLU A 20 11.34 -14.07 -20.38
N ALA A 21 10.77 -14.73 -19.36
CA ALA A 21 9.94 -15.90 -19.56
C ALA A 21 8.65 -15.56 -20.35
N PHE A 22 8.06 -14.39 -20.09
CA PHE A 22 6.89 -13.90 -20.81
C PHE A 22 7.21 -13.55 -22.25
N GLN A 23 8.34 -12.87 -22.52
CA GLN A 23 8.77 -12.57 -23.89
C GLN A 23 9.01 -13.85 -24.70
N ARG A 24 9.59 -14.89 -24.09
CA ARG A 24 9.73 -16.21 -24.75
C ARG A 24 8.38 -16.84 -25.08
N LEU A 25 7.40 -16.69 -24.20
CA LEU A 25 6.03 -17.17 -24.45
C LEU A 25 5.36 -16.39 -25.59
N THR A 26 5.49 -15.06 -25.57
CA THR A 26 4.79 -14.19 -26.52
C THR A 26 5.47 -14.04 -27.88
N ALA A 27 6.76 -14.37 -27.99
CA ALA A 27 7.47 -14.47 -29.27
C ALA A 27 6.79 -15.44 -30.25
N MET A 28 6.08 -16.45 -29.75
CA MET A 28 5.30 -17.39 -30.56
C MET A 28 3.96 -16.81 -31.06
N ASN A 29 3.45 -15.75 -30.42
CA ASN A 29 2.09 -15.24 -30.61
C ASN A 29 2.05 -13.76 -31.04
N GLY A 30 3.20 -13.14 -31.34
CA GLY A 30 3.30 -11.75 -31.80
C GLY A 30 3.03 -10.68 -30.75
N LEU A 31 2.78 -11.05 -29.49
CA LEU A 31 2.61 -10.11 -28.38
C LEU A 31 3.99 -9.63 -27.89
N LYS A 32 4.14 -8.33 -27.65
CA LYS A 32 5.35 -7.75 -27.03
C LYS A 32 4.95 -7.05 -25.75
N LEU A 33 5.46 -7.53 -24.62
CA LEU A 33 5.33 -6.84 -23.35
C LEU A 33 6.45 -5.81 -23.25
N LYS A 34 6.09 -4.52 -23.23
CA LYS A 34 7.06 -3.45 -22.99
C LYS A 34 7.54 -3.55 -21.54
N GLN A 35 8.83 -3.75 -21.34
CA GLN A 35 9.44 -3.61 -20.03
C GLN A 35 9.60 -2.11 -19.75
N PRO A 36 8.96 -1.58 -18.70
CA PRO A 36 9.15 -0.18 -18.34
C PRO A 36 10.59 0.03 -17.88
N ASP A 37 11.20 1.13 -18.34
CA ASP A 37 12.53 1.53 -17.89
C ASP A 37 12.53 1.77 -16.37
N ARG A 38 13.68 1.61 -15.71
CA ARG A 38 13.83 1.83 -14.27
C ARG A 38 13.33 3.21 -13.85
N LYS A 39 13.63 4.26 -14.64
CA LYS A 39 13.15 5.62 -14.38
C LYS A 39 11.61 5.69 -14.45
N GLU A 40 11.02 5.07 -15.46
CA GLU A 40 9.56 5.02 -15.64
C GLU A 40 8.89 4.26 -14.49
N ARG A 41 9.49 3.16 -14.01
CA ARG A 41 9.01 2.40 -12.83
C ARG A 41 9.00 3.26 -11.57
N THR A 42 10.10 3.95 -11.28
CA THR A 42 10.20 4.85 -10.12
C THR A 42 9.16 5.97 -10.20
N GLN A 43 9.07 6.66 -11.34
CA GLN A 43 8.07 7.72 -11.54
C GLN A 43 6.63 7.25 -11.34
N LYS A 44 6.29 6.05 -11.83
CA LYS A 44 4.96 5.47 -11.63
C LYS A 44 4.68 5.13 -10.17
N LEU A 45 5.69 4.64 -9.45
CA LEU A 45 5.57 4.32 -8.03
C LEU A 45 5.39 5.59 -7.18
N ASP A 46 6.09 6.67 -7.54
CA ASP A 46 5.97 7.97 -6.85
C ASP A 46 4.59 8.59 -7.12
N LEU A 47 4.12 8.54 -8.37
CA LEU A 47 2.77 8.99 -8.73
C LEU A 47 1.70 8.18 -7.99
N PHE A 48 1.89 6.86 -7.89
CA PHE A 48 1.00 5.98 -7.13
C PHE A 48 0.95 6.36 -5.64
N GLY A 49 2.10 6.64 -5.02
CA GLY A 49 2.17 7.11 -3.63
C GLY A 49 1.45 8.45 -3.42
N LYS A 50 1.70 9.43 -4.30
CA LYS A 50 1.05 10.75 -4.24
C LYS A 50 -0.47 10.67 -4.35
N GLU A 51 -0.96 9.85 -5.28
CA GLU A 51 -2.39 9.67 -5.47
C GLU A 51 -3.04 8.92 -4.30
N LEU A 52 -2.39 7.89 -3.76
CA LEU A 52 -2.86 7.19 -2.55
C LEU A 52 -2.96 8.12 -1.35
N HIS A 53 -1.93 8.95 -1.14
CA HIS A 53 -1.89 9.90 -0.03
C HIS A 53 -3.03 10.92 -0.13
N LYS A 54 -3.22 11.51 -1.32
CA LYS A 54 -4.36 12.39 -1.60
C LYS A 54 -5.69 11.71 -1.31
N GLN A 55 -5.91 10.51 -1.84
CA GLN A 55 -7.14 9.74 -1.60
C GLN A 55 -7.34 9.45 -0.11
N MET A 56 -6.28 9.10 0.61
CA MET A 56 -6.34 8.83 2.05
C MET A 56 -6.74 10.08 2.84
N LEU A 57 -6.22 11.26 2.50
CA LEU A 57 -6.60 12.53 3.14
C LEU A 57 -8.06 12.92 2.86
N GLU A 58 -8.52 12.75 1.62
CA GLU A 58 -9.87 13.12 1.20
C GLU A 58 -10.94 12.09 1.63
N CYS A 59 -10.56 10.84 1.90
CA CYS A 59 -11.50 9.78 2.25
C CYS A 59 -12.14 10.00 3.62
N THR A 60 -13.48 9.90 3.71
CA THR A 60 -14.22 10.01 4.97
C THR A 60 -14.66 8.67 5.53
N ASP A 61 -14.58 7.59 4.74
CA ASP A 61 -14.99 6.25 5.14
C ASP A 61 -13.86 5.56 5.93
N PRO A 62 -14.07 5.18 7.21
CA PRO A 62 -13.01 4.61 8.05
C PRO A 62 -12.36 3.33 7.52
N PRO A 63 -13.11 2.29 7.10
CA PRO A 63 -12.51 1.07 6.52
C PRO A 63 -11.66 1.37 5.28
N THR A 64 -12.15 2.24 4.39
CA THR A 64 -11.42 2.62 3.18
C THR A 64 -10.18 3.44 3.50
N THR A 65 -10.27 4.39 4.44
CA THR A 65 -9.11 5.20 4.87
C THR A 65 -8.01 4.31 5.46
N LEU A 66 -8.38 3.33 6.30
CA LEU A 66 -7.43 2.36 6.84
C LEU A 66 -6.77 1.53 5.72
N LEU A 67 -7.56 1.03 4.76
CA LEU A 67 -7.03 0.28 3.62
C LEU A 67 -6.04 1.10 2.79
N LEU A 68 -6.40 2.33 2.43
CA LEU A 68 -5.55 3.25 1.67
C LEU A 68 -4.24 3.51 2.40
N THR A 69 -4.30 3.72 3.72
CA THR A 69 -3.12 3.95 4.55
C THR A 69 -2.20 2.72 4.59
N VAL A 70 -2.76 1.53 4.77
CA VAL A 70 -1.98 0.29 4.74
C VAL A 70 -1.28 0.13 3.40
N ILE A 71 -1.97 0.34 2.28
CA ILE A 71 -1.36 0.27 0.94
C ILE A 71 -0.26 1.34 0.77
N LEU A 72 -0.49 2.56 1.27
CA LEU A 72 0.51 3.64 1.26
C LEU A 72 1.79 3.24 2.01
N CYS A 73 1.68 2.57 3.17
CA CYS A 73 2.84 2.05 3.89
C CYS A 73 3.71 1.11 3.04
N PHE A 74 3.11 0.26 2.20
CA PHE A 74 3.88 -0.61 1.29
C PHE A 74 4.64 0.20 0.23
N GLN A 75 4.05 1.28 -0.27
CA GLN A 75 4.74 2.17 -1.19
C GLN A 75 5.89 2.90 -0.48
N LEU A 76 5.66 3.46 0.70
CA LEU A 76 6.65 4.27 1.42
C LEU A 76 7.84 3.44 1.92
N TYR A 77 7.55 2.34 2.63
CA TYR A 77 8.56 1.59 3.38
C TYR A 77 9.18 0.41 2.61
N TYR A 78 8.51 -0.08 1.57
CA TYR A 78 8.97 -1.22 0.78
C TYR A 78 9.16 -0.89 -0.71
N ARG A 79 8.81 0.33 -1.14
CA ARG A 79 8.91 0.78 -2.53
C ARG A 79 8.21 -0.18 -3.52
N ILE A 80 7.02 -0.66 -3.13
CA ILE A 80 6.18 -1.51 -3.97
C ILE A 80 4.75 -0.97 -4.05
N ALA A 81 4.15 -1.11 -5.24
CA ALA A 81 2.74 -0.82 -5.44
C ALA A 81 1.93 -2.11 -5.28
N ILE A 82 0.98 -2.11 -4.35
CA ILE A 82 0.08 -3.24 -4.14
C ILE A 82 -1.38 -2.80 -4.32
N HIS A 83 -2.21 -3.73 -4.76
CA HIS A 83 -3.67 -3.60 -4.67
C HIS A 83 -4.21 -4.66 -3.74
N ALA A 84 -5.06 -4.25 -2.81
CA ALA A 84 -5.65 -5.13 -1.81
C ALA A 84 -7.12 -4.74 -1.56
N SER A 85 -7.88 -5.68 -1.04
CA SER A 85 -9.22 -5.43 -0.52
C SER A 85 -9.24 -5.52 1.01
N GLY A 86 -10.32 -5.04 1.63
CA GLY A 86 -10.45 -4.97 3.10
C GLY A 86 -10.17 -6.27 3.86
N LYS A 87 -10.36 -7.44 3.23
CA LYS A 87 -10.07 -8.75 3.83
C LYS A 87 -8.58 -8.97 4.14
N PHE A 88 -7.69 -8.21 3.50
CA PHE A 88 -6.25 -8.31 3.67
C PHE A 88 -5.68 -7.28 4.64
N VAL A 89 -6.49 -6.35 5.18
CA VAL A 89 -5.98 -5.30 6.08
C VAL A 89 -5.25 -5.90 7.28
N SER A 90 -5.88 -6.86 7.99
CA SER A 90 -5.28 -7.55 9.14
C SER A 90 -3.94 -8.25 8.81
N PRO A 91 -3.85 -9.16 7.82
CA PRO A 91 -2.57 -9.80 7.50
C PRO A 91 -1.52 -8.82 6.96
N LEU A 92 -1.93 -7.75 6.28
CA LEU A 92 -0.99 -6.72 5.82
C LEU A 92 -0.43 -5.90 7.00
N ILE A 93 -1.25 -5.50 7.97
CA ILE A 93 -0.77 -4.84 9.19
C ILE A 93 0.18 -5.75 9.96
N HIS A 94 -0.14 -7.05 10.06
CA HIS A 94 0.77 -8.03 10.67
C HIS A 94 2.12 -8.12 9.95
N PHE A 95 2.11 -8.11 8.61
CA PHE A 95 3.36 -8.04 7.84
C PHE A 95 4.13 -6.74 8.13
N LEU A 96 3.46 -5.59 8.19
CA LEU A 96 4.11 -4.32 8.55
C LEU A 96 4.74 -4.37 9.95
N SER A 97 4.11 -5.06 10.91
CA SER A 97 4.64 -5.20 12.27
C SER A 97 5.86 -6.13 12.40
N THR A 98 6.03 -7.08 11.48
CA THR A 98 7.06 -8.14 11.55
C THR A 98 8.15 -7.98 10.50
N GLY A 99 7.97 -7.07 9.56
CA GLY A 99 8.89 -6.84 8.46
C GLY A 99 10.19 -6.16 8.86
N THR A 100 11.12 -6.11 7.91
CA THR A 100 12.48 -5.59 8.11
C THR A 100 12.61 -4.09 7.87
N SER A 101 11.57 -3.43 7.36
CA SER A 101 11.59 -1.98 7.12
C SER A 101 11.41 -1.20 8.41
N ALA A 102 12.07 -0.05 8.52
CA ALA A 102 12.00 0.86 9.66
C ALA A 102 10.65 1.60 9.69
N ILE A 103 9.58 0.89 10.02
CA ILE A 103 8.26 1.46 10.23
C ILE A 103 8.16 1.94 11.67
N PRO A 104 7.70 3.18 11.92
CA PRO A 104 7.48 3.66 13.28
C PRO A 104 6.52 2.74 14.06
N PRO A 105 6.91 2.24 15.25
CA PRO A 105 6.05 1.38 16.06
C PRO A 105 4.70 2.03 16.39
N ASP A 106 4.70 3.34 16.60
CA ASP A 106 3.50 4.13 16.89
C ASP A 106 2.48 4.08 15.75
N LEU A 107 2.96 4.09 14.49
CA LEU A 107 2.10 3.94 13.31
C LEU A 107 1.49 2.54 13.27
N VAL A 108 2.28 1.50 13.52
CA VAL A 108 1.78 0.11 13.54
C VAL A 108 0.74 -0.09 14.64
N ASN A 109 0.96 0.48 15.82
CA ASN A 109 0.00 0.44 16.92
C ASN A 109 -1.30 1.15 16.55
N LEU A 110 -1.20 2.35 15.98
CA LEU A 110 -2.36 3.12 15.52
C LEU A 110 -3.17 2.36 14.45
N LEU A 111 -2.50 1.72 13.48
CA LEU A 111 -3.16 0.90 12.47
C LEU A 111 -3.92 -0.29 13.08
N ASN A 112 -3.33 -0.99 14.06
CA ASN A 112 -3.99 -2.08 14.78
C ASN A 112 -5.21 -1.60 15.56
N GLU A 113 -5.09 -0.48 16.29
CA GLU A 113 -6.20 0.10 17.05
C GLU A 113 -7.37 0.48 16.14
N ILE A 114 -7.09 1.16 15.02
CA ILE A 114 -8.11 1.53 14.03
C ILE A 114 -8.74 0.27 13.43
N GLN A 115 -7.95 -0.76 13.09
CA GLN A 115 -8.49 -2.03 12.61
C GLN A 115 -9.47 -2.65 13.62
N HIS A 116 -9.10 -2.69 14.91
CA HIS A 116 -9.97 -3.22 15.96
C HIS A 116 -11.28 -2.44 16.06
N LEU A 117 -11.23 -1.11 16.03
CA LEU A 117 -12.41 -0.25 16.07
C LEU A 117 -13.28 -0.39 14.81
N VAL A 118 -12.68 -0.48 13.62
CA VAL A 118 -13.40 -0.76 12.37
C VAL A 118 -14.17 -2.07 12.47
N VAL A 119 -13.51 -3.16 12.91
CA VAL A 119 -14.17 -4.45 13.10
C VAL A 119 -15.27 -4.39 14.16
N ALA A 120 -15.04 -3.68 15.26
CA ALA A 120 -16.03 -3.50 16.33
C ALA A 120 -17.27 -2.72 15.83
N SER A 121 -17.05 -1.63 15.08
CA SER A 121 -18.13 -0.82 14.51
C SER A 121 -19.01 -1.58 13.51
N ILE A 122 -18.44 -2.53 12.77
CA ILE A 122 -19.19 -3.38 11.83
C ILE A 122 -20.03 -4.42 12.60
N LYS A 123 -19.50 -4.95 13.71
CA LYS A 123 -20.15 -6.00 14.50
C LYS A 123 -21.25 -5.49 15.42
N HIS A 124 -21.12 -4.29 15.98
CA HIS A 124 -22.06 -3.74 16.96
C HIS A 124 -23.02 -2.72 16.33
N LYS A 125 -24.33 -2.97 16.43
CA LYS A 125 -25.39 -2.00 16.09
C LYS A 125 -26.13 -1.59 17.38
N GLY A 126 -25.99 -0.33 17.80
CA GLY A 126 -26.63 0.20 19.03
C GLY A 126 -25.87 1.40 19.64
N GLU A 127 -26.25 1.84 20.85
CA GLU A 127 -25.67 3.00 21.58
C GLU A 127 -24.16 2.88 21.82
N SER A 128 -23.65 1.67 22.06
CA SER A 128 -22.20 1.40 22.13
C SER A 128 -21.46 1.73 20.82
N SER A 129 -22.17 1.76 19.68
CA SER A 129 -21.56 2.07 18.38
C SER A 129 -21.25 3.55 18.17
N GLU A 130 -21.91 4.48 18.87
CA GLU A 130 -21.58 5.91 18.76
C GLU A 130 -20.25 6.24 19.42
N LYS A 131 -19.98 5.68 20.60
CA LYS A 131 -18.68 5.84 21.28
C LYS A 131 -17.54 5.25 20.44
N ILE A 132 -17.75 4.06 19.87
CA ILE A 132 -16.79 3.41 18.98
C ILE A 132 -16.55 4.25 17.73
N LYS A 133 -17.60 4.81 17.12
CA LYS A 133 -17.48 5.69 15.95
C LYS A 133 -16.70 6.97 16.28
N ASN A 134 -16.95 7.59 17.42
CA ASN A 134 -16.25 8.81 17.82
C ASN A 134 -14.74 8.55 18.04
N ASP A 135 -14.39 7.50 18.79
CA ASP A 135 -12.99 7.09 18.99
C ASP A 135 -12.31 6.72 17.65
N LEU A 136 -13.03 6.04 16.77
CA LEU A 136 -12.56 5.72 15.43
C LEU A 136 -12.27 6.99 14.61
N MET A 137 -13.16 7.97 14.62
CA MET A 137 -12.96 9.23 13.91
C MET A 137 -11.78 10.03 14.47
N GLU A 138 -11.61 10.05 15.80
CA GLU A 138 -10.45 10.68 16.44
C GLU A 138 -9.14 10.04 16.00
N LYS A 139 -9.04 8.70 16.04
CA LYS A 139 -7.84 7.98 15.58
C LYS A 139 -7.57 8.16 14.08
N LEU A 140 -8.62 8.28 13.25
CA LEU A 140 -8.44 8.60 11.84
C LEU A 140 -7.86 9.99 11.62
N VAL A 141 -8.27 10.99 12.41
CA VAL A 141 -7.67 12.32 12.35
C VAL A 141 -6.19 12.24 12.70
N ASN A 142 -5.84 11.54 13.78
CA ASN A 142 -4.44 11.32 14.17
C ASN A 142 -3.64 10.63 13.05
N LEU A 143 -4.23 9.65 12.38
CA LEU A 143 -3.63 8.97 11.24
C LEU A 143 -3.37 9.94 10.08
N LYS A 144 -4.36 10.74 9.68
CA LYS A 144 -4.19 11.73 8.62
C LYS A 144 -3.16 12.80 8.98
N THR A 145 -3.12 13.22 10.23
CA THR A 145 -2.14 14.17 10.74
C THR A 145 -0.73 13.59 10.66
N PHE A 146 -0.53 12.33 11.04
CA PHE A 146 0.75 11.63 10.92
C PHE A 146 1.33 11.73 9.49
N PHE A 147 0.49 11.50 8.48
CA PHE A 147 0.92 11.55 7.07
C PHE A 147 0.94 12.96 6.46
N SER A 148 0.27 13.95 7.08
CA SER A 148 0.31 15.34 6.62
C SER A 148 1.62 16.05 6.95
N TYR A 149 2.29 15.66 8.05
CA TYR A 149 3.60 16.21 8.44
C TYR A 149 4.75 15.60 7.62
N SER A 150 4.68 14.30 7.31
CA SER A 150 5.72 13.61 6.52
C SER A 150 5.86 14.14 5.08
N ASP A 151 4.79 14.72 4.52
CA ASP A 151 4.82 15.37 3.19
C ASP A 151 5.61 16.69 3.16
N GLN A 152 5.89 17.29 4.34
CA GLN A 152 6.63 18.55 4.45
C GLN A 152 8.15 18.33 4.57
N GLU A 153 8.59 17.19 5.09
CA GLU A 153 10.02 16.86 5.24
C GLU A 153 10.66 16.48 3.89
N GLU A 154 9.98 15.69 3.04
CA GLU A 154 10.51 15.36 1.70
C GLU A 154 10.68 16.62 0.80
N LYS A 155 9.86 17.66 1.01
CA LYS A 155 9.97 18.94 0.28
C LYS A 155 11.10 19.84 0.77
N HIS A 156 11.62 19.61 1.98
CA HIS A 156 12.73 20.39 2.54
C HIS A 156 14.08 19.82 2.09
N GLU A 157 14.22 18.49 1.98
CA GLU A 157 15.48 17.87 1.52
C GLU A 157 15.78 18.06 0.03
N GLU A 158 14.76 18.24 -0.82
CA GLU A 158 14.98 18.56 -2.26
C GLU A 158 15.47 20.01 -2.48
N LYS A 159 15.22 20.93 -1.54
CA LYS A 159 15.64 22.34 -1.67
C LYS A 159 17.04 22.64 -1.16
N GLU A 160 17.63 21.78 -0.33
CA GLU A 160 19.02 21.96 0.15
C GLU A 160 20.07 21.31 -0.78
N LYS A 161 19.64 20.64 -1.85
CA LYS A 161 20.53 19.98 -2.83
C LYS A 161 20.60 20.68 -4.18
N GLU A 162 20.01 21.87 -4.32
CA GLU A 162 20.08 22.69 -5.54
C GLU A 162 20.96 23.93 -5.35
#